data_AF-A0A3D5AZW2-F1
#
_entry.id   AF-A0A3D5AZW2-F1
#
_cell.length_a   1.000
_cell.length_b   1.000
_cell.length_c   1.000
_cell.angle_alpha   90.00
_cell.angle_beta   90.00
_cell.angle_gamma   90.00
#
_symmetry.space_group_name_H-M   'P 1'
#
loop_
_entity.id
_entity.type
_entity.pdbx_description
1 polymer ?
#
loop_
_entity_poly.entity_id
_entity_poly.type
_entity_poly.pdbx_seq_one_letter_code
_entity_poly.pdbx_strand_id
1 'polypeptide(L)'
;MKKIFTSIAIFLLTIGFLTHFAQTRKLNSAAATLIKDTLSTSQLSYFAVLGSGNTFGDSILTISTTLGPSKTTNNLFIGDTLSIGIGDSMHTYLVRDIGNTATIALNVGLSAVDLGTGAVAIATRSAVHTITFNPQSNVAGGIWQFLIKATDGTDESYNDGIPDQKGFDLGAAGANILTAGDVTCPWGATASVGTTTSVTTGTPSVTSYYHVIQCALGAGETNPTTGSSTVVIGNTNKLINPTKGIGNTVEGYADLYTFYIRHTDSGGTPIEPDAQGKIALIEAVRVTATVDPTLTFTIDTTDTIGSTACGPGTVLSSAQTNVTATAVPFGSVAIGSTANQLAQRLGVITNGASYVVTAYENNNMVITNGTGATIPDTNCDGACTPTSATVWTTVDTANSEWGYTMAGTVVPFTSYYFKPFGLGSANAQSVMANASTPIATEYTQVCYRLTVNTTQRAGDYENGVIYTATATF
;
A
#
# COMPACT_ATOMS: atom_id res chain seq x y z
N MET A 1 28.12 25.56 91.41
CA MET A 1 28.17 24.47 90.42
C MET A 1 26.81 24.12 89.81
N LYS A 2 25.76 23.80 90.57
CA LYS A 2 24.42 23.43 90.02
C LYS A 2 23.87 24.42 88.97
N LYS A 3 23.89 25.73 89.23
CA LYS A 3 23.37 26.77 88.30
C LYS A 3 24.12 26.87 86.95
N ILE A 4 25.41 26.54 86.94
CA ILE A 4 26.24 26.55 85.73
C ILE A 4 25.90 25.33 84.85
N PHE A 5 25.75 24.15 85.46
CA PHE A 5 25.31 22.95 84.75
C PHE A 5 23.91 23.09 84.13
N THR A 6 22.97 23.72 84.85
CA THR A 6 21.62 23.98 84.31
C THR A 6 21.65 24.94 83.12
N SER A 7 22.48 25.98 83.18
CA SER A 7 22.61 26.96 82.08
C SER A 7 23.26 26.36 80.83
N ILE A 8 24.27 25.50 81.00
CA ILE A 8 24.91 24.77 79.90
C ILE A 8 23.94 23.77 79.27
N ALA A 9 23.15 23.05 80.08
CA ALA A 9 22.16 22.10 79.59
C ALA A 9 21.06 22.80 78.77
N ILE A 10 20.55 23.95 79.22
CA ILE A 10 19.56 24.75 78.48
C ILE A 10 20.17 25.28 77.18
N PHE A 11 21.40 25.77 77.20
CA PHE A 11 22.10 26.27 76.01
C PHE A 11 22.31 25.19 74.94
N LEU A 12 22.72 23.99 75.35
CA LEU A 12 22.86 22.84 74.45
C LEU A 12 21.52 22.36 73.91
N LEU A 13 20.45 22.38 74.71
CA LEU A 13 19.11 22.06 74.25
C LEU A 13 18.62 23.07 73.22
N THR A 14 18.86 24.37 73.43
CA THR A 14 18.51 25.42 72.47
C THR A 14 19.29 25.31 71.18
N ILE A 15 20.59 24.99 71.22
CA ILE A 15 21.39 24.74 70.01
C ILE A 15 20.87 23.51 69.27
N GLY A 16 20.59 22.42 69.98
CA GLY A 16 20.01 21.21 69.38
C GLY A 16 18.62 21.44 68.76
N PHE A 17 17.80 22.30 69.37
CA PHE A 17 16.51 22.71 68.81
C PHE A 17 16.71 23.59 67.57
N LEU A 18 17.59 24.59 67.63
CA LEU A 18 17.91 25.47 66.50
C LEU A 18 18.50 24.69 65.31
N THR A 19 19.35 23.69 65.53
CA THR A 19 19.88 22.86 64.43
C THR A 19 18.83 21.91 63.86
N HIS A 20 17.88 21.42 64.68
CA HIS A 20 16.77 20.61 64.19
C HIS A 20 15.77 21.41 63.33
N PHE A 21 15.52 22.69 63.65
CA PHE A 21 14.69 23.58 62.83
C PHE A 21 15.44 24.23 61.66
N ALA A 22 16.77 24.39 61.75
CA ALA A 22 17.61 24.84 60.63
C ALA A 22 17.82 23.74 59.58
N GLN A 23 17.62 22.47 59.92
CA GLN A 23 17.43 21.40 58.94
C GLN A 23 16.01 21.50 58.38
N THR A 24 15.81 22.41 57.42
CA THR A 24 14.60 22.41 56.60
C THR A 24 14.42 21.01 56.02
N ARG A 25 13.39 20.29 56.46
CA ARG A 25 12.96 19.09 55.74
C ARG A 25 12.69 19.53 54.32
N LYS A 26 13.37 18.95 53.33
CA LYS A 26 13.05 19.18 51.91
C LYS A 26 11.54 18.94 51.78
N LEU A 27 10.78 20.00 51.54
CA LEU A 27 9.38 19.86 51.17
C LEU A 27 9.42 19.12 49.83
N ASN A 28 8.96 17.88 49.80
CA ASN A 28 8.80 17.17 48.54
C ASN A 28 7.83 17.98 47.69
N SER A 29 8.31 18.60 46.61
CA SER A 29 7.42 19.20 45.63
C SER A 29 6.56 18.10 45.00
N ALA A 30 5.37 18.49 44.52
CA ALA A 30 4.55 17.59 43.71
C ALA A 30 5.26 17.29 42.38
N ALA A 31 5.15 16.05 41.90
CA ALA A 31 5.69 15.66 40.59
C ALA A 31 5.03 16.44 39.44
N ALA A 32 5.69 16.52 38.29
CA ALA A 32 5.09 17.04 37.06
C ALA A 32 3.76 16.33 36.72
N THR A 33 2.84 17.07 36.10
CA THR A 33 1.48 16.59 35.78
C THR A 33 1.17 16.68 34.29
N LEU A 34 0.03 16.13 33.86
CA LEU A 34 -0.44 16.11 32.46
C LEU A 34 0.62 15.59 31.48
N ILE A 35 1.30 14.52 31.89
CA ILE A 35 2.40 13.96 31.12
C ILE A 35 1.89 13.06 29.99
N LYS A 36 2.45 13.23 28.80
CA LYS A 36 2.15 12.44 27.62
C LYS A 36 3.38 12.39 26.72
N ASP A 37 3.66 11.21 26.17
CA ASP A 37 4.60 11.04 25.06
C ASP A 37 3.82 10.67 23.81
N THR A 38 4.03 11.40 22.72
CA THR A 38 3.46 11.11 21.40
C THR A 38 4.57 10.75 20.44
N LEU A 39 4.47 9.58 19.83
CA LEU A 39 5.43 9.10 18.85
C LEU A 39 5.05 9.49 17.43
N SER A 40 6.04 9.80 16.59
CA SER A 40 5.83 9.97 15.15
C SER A 40 5.39 8.66 14.45
N THR A 41 5.70 7.51 15.05
CA THR A 41 5.15 6.20 14.67
C THR A 41 5.11 5.30 15.90
N SER A 42 4.02 4.57 16.09
CA SER A 42 3.90 3.53 17.12
C SER A 42 4.30 2.15 16.63
N GLN A 43 4.82 2.03 15.40
CA GLN A 43 5.15 0.74 14.80
C GLN A 43 6.36 0.13 15.51
N LEU A 44 6.24 -1.14 15.92
CA LEU A 44 7.37 -1.92 16.41
C LEU A 44 8.43 -2.10 15.31
N SER A 45 9.70 -2.20 15.69
CA SER A 45 10.73 -2.72 14.79
C SER A 45 10.55 -4.20 14.54
N TYR A 46 11.21 -4.70 13.49
CA TYR A 46 11.21 -6.09 13.10
C TYR A 46 12.58 -6.72 13.35
N PHE A 47 12.58 -7.90 13.95
CA PHE A 47 13.77 -8.72 14.16
C PHE A 47 13.34 -10.18 14.13
N ALA A 48 13.67 -10.90 13.06
CA ALA A 48 13.41 -12.31 12.94
C ALA A 48 14.70 -13.10 12.79
N VAL A 49 14.71 -14.32 13.32
CA VAL A 49 15.78 -15.29 13.02
C VAL A 49 15.44 -15.99 11.72
N LEU A 50 16.44 -16.27 10.87
CA LEU A 50 16.23 -17.00 9.62
C LEU A 50 15.77 -18.45 9.88
N GLY A 51 14.85 -18.92 9.04
CA GLY A 51 14.36 -20.29 9.05
C GLY A 51 15.29 -21.24 8.28
N SER A 52 14.99 -22.54 8.35
CA SER A 52 15.65 -23.54 7.52
C SER A 52 15.23 -23.42 6.04
N GLY A 53 16.14 -23.77 5.12
CA GLY A 53 15.83 -23.89 3.70
C GLY A 53 16.17 -22.67 2.84
N ASN A 54 16.70 -21.60 3.43
CA ASN A 54 17.25 -20.48 2.67
C ASN A 54 18.54 -20.89 1.94
N THR A 55 18.62 -20.66 0.63
CA THR A 55 19.80 -20.98 -0.20
C THR A 55 20.36 -19.72 -0.86
N PHE A 56 21.66 -19.75 -1.18
CA PHE A 56 22.31 -18.66 -1.91
C PHE A 56 21.62 -18.42 -3.26
N GLY A 57 21.35 -17.16 -3.57
CA GLY A 57 20.65 -16.75 -4.79
C GLY A 57 19.13 -16.81 -4.72
N ASP A 58 18.54 -17.39 -3.67
CA ASP A 58 17.09 -17.40 -3.48
C ASP A 58 16.58 -15.97 -3.25
N SER A 59 15.52 -15.59 -3.95
CA SER A 59 14.80 -14.33 -3.68
C SER A 59 13.65 -14.51 -2.71
N ILE A 60 13.44 -15.72 -2.18
CA ILE A 60 12.45 -16.01 -1.14
C ILE A 60 13.19 -16.27 0.16
N LEU A 61 13.02 -15.37 1.11
CA LEU A 61 13.51 -15.50 2.47
C LEU A 61 12.45 -16.20 3.34
N THR A 62 12.86 -17.24 4.03
CA THR A 62 12.08 -17.92 5.05
C THR A 62 12.59 -17.54 6.44
N ILE A 63 11.71 -17.08 7.32
CA ILE A 63 12.03 -16.81 8.74
C ILE A 63 11.67 -18.01 9.63
N SER A 64 12.24 -18.05 10.82
CA SER A 64 11.82 -18.98 11.87
C SER A 64 10.52 -18.48 12.51
N THR A 65 9.53 -19.36 12.61
CA THR A 65 8.26 -19.07 13.31
C THR A 65 8.30 -19.45 14.79
N THR A 66 9.43 -19.96 15.27
CA THR A 66 9.61 -20.42 16.66
C THR A 66 10.73 -19.69 17.39
N LEU A 67 11.70 -19.13 16.67
CA LEU A 67 12.86 -18.42 17.22
C LEU A 67 12.78 -16.92 16.97
N GLY A 68 13.41 -16.16 17.87
CA GLY A 68 13.51 -14.71 17.77
C GLY A 68 12.27 -13.94 18.26
N PRO A 69 12.37 -12.59 18.30
CA PRO A 69 11.28 -11.69 18.64
C PRO A 69 10.11 -11.73 17.66
N SER A 70 10.40 -11.58 16.36
CA SER A 70 9.40 -11.56 15.30
C SER A 70 9.29 -12.96 14.71
N LYS A 71 8.14 -13.59 14.94
CA LYS A 71 7.84 -14.97 14.53
C LYS A 71 6.91 -15.06 13.33
N THR A 72 6.45 -13.91 12.85
CA THR A 72 5.68 -13.82 11.61
C THR A 72 6.17 -12.64 10.78
N THR A 73 5.76 -12.58 9.52
CA THR A 73 5.99 -11.45 8.60
C THR A 73 4.96 -10.32 8.75
N ASN A 74 4.04 -10.39 9.71
CA ASN A 74 2.86 -9.52 9.76
C ASN A 74 3.16 -8.04 10.04
N ASN A 75 4.31 -7.72 10.63
CA ASN A 75 4.78 -6.34 10.84
C ASN A 75 5.65 -5.81 9.68
N LEU A 76 5.69 -6.51 8.53
CA LEU A 76 6.40 -6.10 7.33
C LEU A 76 5.46 -5.74 6.18
N PHE A 77 5.93 -4.81 5.35
CA PHE A 77 5.22 -4.26 4.20
C PHE A 77 6.08 -4.33 2.94
N ILE A 78 5.41 -4.37 1.78
CA ILE A 78 6.09 -4.22 0.50
C ILE A 78 6.80 -2.86 0.48
N GLY A 79 8.07 -2.85 0.07
CA GLY A 79 8.94 -1.68 0.08
C GLY A 79 9.76 -1.52 1.36
N ASP A 80 9.49 -2.28 2.42
CA ASP A 80 10.32 -2.27 3.62
C ASP A 80 11.75 -2.68 3.31
N THR A 81 12.69 -2.05 4.00
CA THR A 81 14.11 -2.38 3.94
C THR A 81 14.46 -3.37 5.05
N LEU A 82 15.10 -4.48 4.67
CA LEU A 82 15.60 -5.51 5.58
C LEU A 82 17.12 -5.53 5.54
N SER A 83 17.74 -5.48 6.72
CA SER A 83 19.14 -5.84 6.92
C SER A 83 19.20 -7.33 7.26
N ILE A 84 19.86 -8.14 6.45
CA ILE A 84 19.93 -9.60 6.63
C ILE A 84 21.39 -10.02 6.76
N GLY A 85 21.69 -10.86 7.75
CA GLY A 85 23.04 -11.41 7.92
C GLY A 85 23.35 -11.78 9.37
N ILE A 86 24.64 -11.72 9.74
CA ILE A 86 25.14 -12.12 11.06
C ILE A 86 26.13 -11.07 11.58
N GLY A 87 25.89 -10.60 12.81
CA GLY A 87 26.77 -9.63 13.46
C GLY A 87 26.97 -8.39 12.59
N ASP A 88 28.24 -8.03 12.33
CA ASP A 88 28.60 -6.87 11.51
C ASP A 88 28.51 -7.14 9.99
N SER A 89 28.24 -8.38 9.56
CA SER A 89 28.12 -8.77 8.16
C SER A 89 26.66 -8.83 7.75
N MET A 90 26.07 -7.66 7.48
CA MET A 90 24.66 -7.51 7.10
C MET A 90 24.52 -6.86 5.72
N HIS A 91 23.64 -7.39 4.88
CA HIS A 91 23.29 -6.83 3.58
C HIS A 91 21.87 -6.29 3.56
N THR A 92 21.64 -5.27 2.73
CA THR A 92 20.34 -4.60 2.64
C THR A 92 19.51 -5.14 1.47
N TYR A 93 18.25 -5.46 1.75
CA TYR A 93 17.26 -5.97 0.81
C TYR A 93 15.98 -5.15 0.87
N LEU A 94 15.19 -5.18 -0.20
CA LEU A 94 13.85 -4.62 -0.23
C LEU A 94 12.82 -5.75 -0.30
N VAL A 95 11.79 -5.65 0.53
CA VAL A 95 10.61 -6.52 0.46
C VAL A 95 9.84 -6.20 -0.83
N ARG A 96 9.65 -7.21 -1.68
CA ARG A 96 8.85 -7.15 -2.90
C ARG A 96 7.45 -7.69 -2.70
N ASP A 97 7.33 -8.72 -1.88
CA ASP A 97 6.05 -9.33 -1.55
C ASP A 97 6.13 -10.04 -0.20
N ILE A 98 4.97 -10.25 0.43
CA ILE A 98 4.83 -11.06 1.64
C ILE A 98 4.02 -12.30 1.28
N GLY A 99 4.70 -13.44 1.09
CA GLY A 99 4.06 -14.66 0.61
C GLY A 99 3.11 -15.26 1.64
N ASN A 100 3.56 -15.40 2.88
CA ASN A 100 2.75 -15.86 4.01
C ASN A 100 3.39 -15.40 5.33
N THR A 101 2.92 -15.92 6.46
CA THR A 101 3.43 -15.58 7.80
C THR A 101 4.91 -15.93 8.03
N ALA A 102 5.56 -16.68 7.14
CA ALA A 102 6.96 -17.11 7.28
C ALA A 102 7.84 -16.77 6.07
N THR A 103 7.26 -16.34 4.94
CA THR A 103 8.01 -16.12 3.70
C THR A 103 7.89 -14.70 3.17
N ILE A 104 9.01 -14.17 2.71
CA ILE A 104 9.19 -12.81 2.19
C ILE A 104 9.86 -12.93 0.83
N ALA A 105 9.31 -12.27 -0.19
CA ALA A 105 10.00 -12.11 -1.46
C ALA A 105 10.88 -10.85 -1.43
N LEU A 106 12.12 -10.97 -1.89
CA LEU A 106 13.13 -9.94 -1.91
C LEU A 106 13.37 -9.42 -3.33
N ASN A 107 13.95 -8.23 -3.45
CA ASN A 107 14.29 -7.60 -4.72
C ASN A 107 15.43 -8.28 -5.48
N VAL A 108 16.29 -9.01 -4.77
CA VAL A 108 17.45 -9.72 -5.30
C VAL A 108 17.64 -11.03 -4.51
N GLY A 109 18.45 -11.94 -5.06
CA GLY A 109 18.79 -13.19 -4.38
C GLY A 109 19.69 -12.97 -3.16
N LEU A 110 19.55 -13.83 -2.15
CA LEU A 110 20.33 -13.81 -0.92
C LEU A 110 21.82 -14.03 -1.18
N SER A 111 22.67 -13.29 -0.48
CA SER A 111 24.12 -13.47 -0.47
C SER A 111 24.53 -14.67 0.38
N ALA A 112 25.62 -15.34 0.01
CA ALA A 112 26.08 -16.55 0.72
C ALA A 112 26.50 -16.25 2.17
N VAL A 113 26.96 -15.03 2.43
CA VAL A 113 27.39 -14.58 3.77
C VAL A 113 26.22 -14.32 4.71
N ASP A 114 24.99 -14.23 4.19
CA ASP A 114 23.79 -13.94 4.99
C ASP A 114 23.12 -15.21 5.54
N LEU A 115 23.63 -16.40 5.20
CA LEU A 115 22.97 -17.69 5.42
C LEU A 115 23.60 -18.54 6.52
N GLY A 116 24.52 -17.98 7.31
CA GLY A 116 25.14 -18.72 8.41
C GLY A 116 24.19 -18.98 9.58
N THR A 117 24.60 -19.88 10.48
CA THR A 117 23.85 -20.18 11.70
C THR A 117 23.65 -18.93 12.55
N GLY A 118 22.39 -18.66 12.94
CA GLY A 118 22.05 -17.48 13.74
C GLY A 118 21.83 -16.21 12.93
N ALA A 119 21.79 -16.29 11.59
CA ALA A 119 21.43 -15.17 10.75
C ALA A 119 20.04 -14.61 11.09
N VAL A 120 19.92 -13.29 10.96
CA VAL A 120 18.73 -12.54 11.31
C VAL A 120 18.31 -11.62 10.17
N ALA A 121 17.03 -11.25 10.16
CA ALA A 121 16.46 -10.23 9.29
C ALA A 121 15.87 -9.12 10.16
N ILE A 122 16.39 -7.91 9.99
CA ILE A 122 16.10 -6.75 10.84
C ILE A 122 15.52 -5.62 9.99
N ALA A 123 14.40 -5.05 10.45
CA ALA A 123 13.87 -3.80 9.93
C ALA A 123 13.74 -2.81 11.10
N THR A 124 14.62 -1.82 11.18
CA THR A 124 14.55 -0.80 12.22
C THR A 124 13.41 0.17 11.94
N ARG A 125 12.65 0.51 12.98
CA ARG A 125 11.65 1.58 12.97
C ARG A 125 12.03 2.53 14.09
N SER A 126 12.06 3.82 13.82
CA SER A 126 12.49 4.81 14.81
C SER A 126 11.47 5.94 14.89
N ALA A 127 11.20 6.39 16.11
CA ALA A 127 10.23 7.44 16.37
C ALA A 127 10.88 8.71 16.89
N VAL A 128 10.28 9.84 16.54
CA VAL A 128 10.44 11.09 17.29
C VAL A 128 9.46 11.05 18.46
N HIS A 129 9.97 11.25 19.67
CA HIS A 129 9.16 11.36 20.87
C HIS A 129 8.85 12.83 21.13
N THR A 130 7.57 13.15 21.32
CA THR A 130 7.11 14.48 21.70
C THR A 130 6.48 14.40 23.08
N ILE A 131 7.27 14.78 24.08
CA ILE A 131 6.89 14.69 25.49
C ILE A 131 6.35 16.03 25.94
N THR A 132 5.08 16.03 26.35
CA THR A 132 4.40 17.19 26.92
C THR A 132 4.15 16.98 28.40
N PHE A 133 4.36 18.02 29.22
CA PHE A 133 4.18 17.97 30.67
C PHE A 133 3.96 19.36 31.26
N ASN A 134 3.41 19.41 32.46
CA ASN A 134 3.28 20.63 33.26
C ASN A 134 4.21 20.55 34.48
N PRO A 135 5.26 21.40 34.55
CA PRO A 135 6.10 21.50 35.75
C PRO A 135 5.27 21.89 36.97
N GLN A 136 5.66 21.45 38.16
CA GLN A 136 5.04 21.85 39.44
C GLN A 136 6.03 22.53 40.39
N SER A 137 7.33 22.39 40.16
CA SER A 137 8.41 23.12 40.85
C SER A 137 9.32 23.87 39.88
N ASN A 138 10.12 24.77 40.45
CA ASN A 138 11.28 25.35 39.80
C ASN A 138 12.48 25.33 40.76
N VAL A 139 13.68 25.27 40.20
CA VAL A 139 14.94 25.43 40.93
C VAL A 139 15.95 26.08 39.99
N ALA A 140 16.76 27.01 40.52
CA ALA A 140 17.77 27.70 39.73
C ALA A 140 18.82 26.71 39.20
N GLY A 141 19.09 26.74 37.89
CA GLY A 141 19.98 25.78 37.24
C GLY A 141 19.48 24.33 37.28
N GLY A 142 18.17 24.12 37.45
CA GLY A 142 17.56 22.80 37.49
C GLY A 142 17.73 22.00 36.20
N ILE A 143 17.68 20.68 36.34
CA ILE A 143 17.82 19.74 35.22
C ILE A 143 16.56 18.89 35.11
N TRP A 144 15.96 18.88 33.93
CA TRP A 144 14.84 18.02 33.59
C TRP A 144 15.37 16.80 32.84
N GLN A 145 15.20 15.61 33.41
CA GLN A 145 15.58 14.34 32.80
C GLN A 145 14.33 13.61 32.28
N PHE A 146 14.41 13.14 31.04
CA PHE A 146 13.41 12.35 30.35
C PHE A 146 13.97 10.95 30.19
N LEU A 147 13.43 10.04 30.99
CA LEU A 147 13.91 8.68 31.14
C LEU A 147 13.07 7.76 30.26
N ILE A 148 13.60 7.37 29.10
CA ILE A 148 12.93 6.49 28.14
C ILE A 148 13.44 5.06 28.32
N LYS A 149 12.53 4.07 28.37
CA LYS A 149 12.88 2.68 28.69
C LYS A 149 13.98 2.18 27.76
N ALA A 150 15.09 1.73 28.33
CA ALA A 150 16.18 1.03 27.65
C ALA A 150 16.08 -0.47 27.94
N THR A 151 16.76 -1.30 27.15
CA THR A 151 16.80 -2.74 27.45
C THR A 151 17.46 -3.05 28.80
N ASP A 152 17.00 -4.14 29.40
CA ASP A 152 17.62 -4.85 30.53
C ASP A 152 17.83 -6.34 30.20
N GLY A 153 17.80 -6.69 28.90
CA GLY A 153 18.12 -8.01 28.38
C GLY A 153 19.60 -8.32 28.51
N THR A 154 19.92 -9.59 28.71
CA THR A 154 21.31 -10.06 28.79
C THR A 154 21.96 -10.23 27.41
N ASP A 155 21.14 -10.43 26.39
CA ASP A 155 21.55 -10.64 24.99
C ASP A 155 21.16 -9.44 24.10
N GLU A 156 20.90 -8.29 24.72
CA GLU A 156 20.45 -7.05 24.10
C GLU A 156 21.39 -5.91 24.53
N SER A 157 21.63 -4.94 23.65
CA SER A 157 22.47 -3.79 23.94
C SER A 157 21.70 -2.52 23.63
N TYR A 158 21.62 -1.61 24.60
CA TYR A 158 20.78 -0.41 24.49
C TYR A 158 21.27 0.64 23.47
N ASN A 159 22.40 0.42 22.81
CA ASN A 159 23.03 1.38 21.90
C ASN A 159 23.88 0.74 20.79
N ASP A 160 23.42 -0.38 20.24
CA ASP A 160 24.11 -1.07 19.13
C ASP A 160 23.43 -0.86 17.77
N GLY A 161 22.31 -0.12 17.73
CA GLY A 161 21.55 0.11 16.51
C GLY A 161 20.67 -1.07 16.09
N ILE A 162 20.58 -2.11 16.93
CA ILE A 162 19.73 -3.27 16.76
C ILE A 162 18.48 -3.08 17.64
N PRO A 163 17.27 -3.35 17.12
CA PRO A 163 16.07 -3.23 17.94
C PRO A 163 16.00 -4.27 19.08
N ASP A 164 15.85 -3.78 20.31
CA ASP A 164 15.67 -4.61 21.51
C ASP A 164 14.23 -5.08 21.72
N GLN A 165 13.97 -6.13 22.51
CA GLN A 165 12.61 -6.54 22.90
C GLN A 165 12.09 -5.80 24.14
N LYS A 166 12.99 -5.24 24.96
CA LYS A 166 12.63 -4.73 26.31
C LYS A 166 12.71 -3.22 26.47
N GLY A 167 13.08 -2.49 25.42
CA GLY A 167 13.21 -1.04 25.45
C GLY A 167 13.57 -0.47 24.10
N PHE A 168 13.70 0.85 24.07
CA PHE A 168 14.21 1.57 22.91
C PHE A 168 15.73 1.44 22.86
N ASP A 169 16.29 1.38 21.66
CA ASP A 169 17.73 1.42 21.42
C ASP A 169 18.16 2.84 21.01
N LEU A 170 19.33 3.28 21.48
CA LEU A 170 19.84 4.64 21.31
C LEU A 170 20.43 4.90 19.90
N GLY A 171 20.61 3.85 19.11
CA GLY A 171 21.40 3.83 17.88
C GLY A 171 22.86 3.44 18.14
N ALA A 172 23.62 3.22 17.05
CA ALA A 172 24.99 2.71 17.10
C ALA A 172 26.04 3.84 17.11
N ALA A 173 27.10 3.69 17.90
CA ALA A 173 28.21 4.64 17.89
C ALA A 173 28.80 4.82 16.48
N GLY A 174 28.93 6.07 16.03
CA GLY A 174 29.45 6.41 14.69
C GLY A 174 28.42 6.31 13.56
N ALA A 175 27.20 5.81 13.80
CA ALA A 175 26.12 5.78 12.83
C ALA A 175 24.73 5.84 13.50
N ASN A 176 24.01 6.94 13.28
CA ASN A 176 22.61 7.11 13.72
C ASN A 176 22.35 7.06 15.24
N ILE A 177 23.37 7.23 16.10
CA ILE A 177 23.19 7.38 17.56
C ILE A 177 22.51 8.71 17.90
N LEU A 178 21.56 8.70 18.83
CA LEU A 178 20.90 9.91 19.31
C LEU A 178 21.91 10.85 19.99
N THR A 179 21.94 12.11 19.56
CA THR A 179 22.83 13.13 20.12
C THR A 179 22.06 14.30 20.72
N ALA A 180 22.77 15.20 21.41
CA ALA A 180 22.17 16.44 21.92
C ALA A 180 21.56 17.31 20.80
N GLY A 181 22.09 17.25 19.58
CA GLY A 181 21.54 17.99 18.43
C GLY A 181 20.19 17.47 17.94
N ASP A 182 19.80 16.27 18.37
CA ASP A 182 18.51 15.65 18.05
C ASP A 182 17.44 15.94 19.11
N VAL A 183 17.76 16.74 20.13
CA VAL A 183 16.86 17.04 21.26
C VAL A 183 16.54 18.52 21.28
N THR A 184 15.26 18.85 21.25
CA THR A 184 14.78 20.23 21.44
C THR A 184 14.21 20.38 22.83
N CYS A 185 14.88 21.19 23.65
CA CYS A 185 14.48 21.48 25.02
C CYS A 185 13.63 22.76 25.12
N PRO A 186 12.69 22.83 26.09
CA PRO A 186 11.93 24.04 26.36
C PRO A 186 12.81 25.08 27.07
N TRP A 187 12.30 26.32 27.11
CA TRP A 187 12.86 27.43 27.90
C TRP A 187 14.31 27.82 27.58
N GLY A 188 14.83 27.41 26.42
CA GLY A 188 16.24 27.64 26.07
C GLY A 188 17.22 26.78 26.88
N ALA A 189 16.74 25.73 27.55
CA ALA A 189 17.60 24.77 28.24
C ALA A 189 18.52 24.04 27.26
N THR A 190 19.70 23.66 27.73
CA THR A 190 20.71 22.96 26.94
C THR A 190 20.44 21.46 26.99
N ALA A 191 20.37 20.84 25.81
CA ALA A 191 20.17 19.41 25.69
C ALA A 191 21.46 18.61 25.98
N SER A 192 21.31 17.44 26.58
CA SER A 192 22.33 16.39 26.57
C SER A 192 21.69 15.00 26.48
N VAL A 193 22.45 14.04 25.97
CA VAL A 193 22.07 12.62 25.94
C VAL A 193 23.16 11.87 26.71
N GLY A 194 22.77 11.29 27.84
CA GLY A 194 23.63 10.48 28.69
C GLY A 194 23.51 8.99 28.39
N THR A 195 24.15 8.17 29.23
CA THR A 195 23.99 6.71 29.21
C THR A 195 22.68 6.29 29.87
N THR A 196 22.56 5.02 30.25
CA THR A 196 21.42 4.53 31.02
C THR A 196 21.51 4.83 32.52
N THR A 197 20.36 4.95 33.17
CA THR A 197 20.20 4.99 34.62
C THR A 197 19.18 3.95 35.07
N SER A 198 19.31 3.45 36.30
CA SER A 198 18.34 2.51 36.85
C SER A 198 17.24 3.22 37.63
N VAL A 199 16.02 2.72 37.53
CA VAL A 199 14.87 3.14 38.32
C VAL A 199 14.25 1.91 38.96
N THR A 200 14.17 1.90 40.29
CA THR A 200 13.59 0.81 41.08
C THR A 200 12.20 1.21 41.58
N THR A 201 11.18 0.44 41.21
CA THR A 201 9.77 0.76 41.56
C THR A 201 8.99 -0.49 41.98
N GLY A 202 7.86 -0.30 42.66
CA GLY A 202 6.92 -1.38 43.01
C GLY A 202 7.21 -2.14 44.30
N THR A 203 6.35 -3.11 44.61
CA THR A 203 6.51 -4.06 45.72
C THR A 203 6.00 -5.45 45.27
N PRO A 204 6.87 -6.46 45.12
CA PRO A 204 8.33 -6.41 45.30
C PRO A 204 9.00 -5.45 44.30
N SER A 205 10.15 -4.90 44.69
CA SER A 205 10.87 -3.91 43.90
C SER A 205 11.42 -4.51 42.60
N VAL A 206 11.13 -3.87 41.48
CA VAL A 206 11.68 -4.20 40.16
C VAL A 206 12.58 -3.06 39.68
N THR A 207 13.80 -3.40 39.28
CA THR A 207 14.77 -2.44 38.72
C THR A 207 14.74 -2.53 37.20
N SER A 208 14.56 -1.39 36.53
CA SER A 208 14.62 -1.26 35.08
C SER A 208 15.58 -0.14 34.68
N TYR A 209 16.08 -0.20 33.45
CA TYR A 209 17.04 0.77 32.91
C TYR A 209 16.40 1.72 31.90
N TYR A 210 16.87 2.96 31.86
CA TYR A 210 16.31 4.03 31.05
C TYR A 210 17.43 4.89 30.44
N HIS A 211 17.30 5.25 29.18
CA HIS A 211 18.09 6.29 28.53
C HIS A 211 17.88 7.62 29.23
N VAL A 212 18.96 8.36 29.49
CA VAL A 212 18.90 9.67 30.14
C VAL A 212 19.00 10.77 29.09
N ILE A 213 17.88 11.38 28.74
CA ILE A 213 17.85 12.61 27.93
C ILE A 213 17.64 13.79 28.87
N GLN A 214 18.45 14.84 28.79
CA GLN A 214 18.39 15.95 29.73
C GLN A 214 18.18 17.29 29.04
N CYS A 215 17.47 18.18 29.73
CA CYS A 215 17.38 19.60 29.45
C CYS A 215 17.84 20.37 30.70
N ALA A 216 19.07 20.89 30.66
CA ALA A 216 19.68 21.62 31.76
C ALA A 216 19.46 23.14 31.60
N LEU A 217 18.91 23.79 32.63
CA LEU A 217 18.75 25.24 32.64
C LEU A 217 20.11 25.93 32.83
N GLY A 218 20.23 27.15 32.29
CA GLY A 218 21.40 28.01 32.52
C GLY A 218 21.60 28.35 34.00
N ALA A 219 22.83 28.71 34.38
CA ALA A 219 23.11 29.12 35.75
C ALA A 219 22.25 30.33 36.15
N GLY A 220 21.47 30.18 37.23
CA GLY A 220 20.54 31.21 37.71
C GLY A 220 19.18 31.22 37.00
N GLU A 221 19.01 30.46 35.91
CA GLU A 221 17.75 30.35 35.18
C GLU A 221 16.80 29.36 35.85
N THR A 222 15.49 29.58 35.69
CA THR A 222 14.43 28.73 36.25
C THR A 222 13.36 28.42 35.21
N ASN A 223 12.70 27.25 35.31
CA ASN A 223 11.52 26.95 34.51
C ASN A 223 10.23 27.59 35.10
N PRO A 224 9.19 27.78 34.28
CA PRO A 224 7.85 28.10 34.78
C PRO A 224 7.27 26.94 35.61
N THR A 225 6.47 27.26 36.63
CA THR A 225 5.74 26.28 37.46
C THR A 225 4.29 26.06 37.01
N THR A 226 3.90 26.69 35.90
CA THR A 226 2.55 26.60 35.33
C THR A 226 2.65 26.57 33.81
N GLY A 227 1.61 26.01 33.17
CA GLY A 227 1.55 25.86 31.71
C GLY A 227 2.19 24.57 31.21
N SER A 228 1.91 24.26 29.94
CA SER A 228 2.45 23.08 29.26
C SER A 228 3.80 23.38 28.65
N SER A 229 4.72 22.43 28.77
CA SER A 229 6.06 22.47 28.19
C SER A 229 6.29 21.20 27.37
N THR A 230 7.15 21.32 26.36
CA THR A 230 7.37 20.26 25.38
C THR A 230 8.85 20.02 25.19
N VAL A 231 9.25 18.75 25.22
CA VAL A 231 10.54 18.27 24.74
C VAL A 231 10.31 17.40 23.51
N VAL A 232 11.14 17.60 22.50
CA VAL A 232 11.18 16.73 21.32
C VAL A 232 12.49 15.96 21.36
N ILE A 233 12.42 14.62 21.31
CA ILE A 233 13.56 13.72 21.30
C ILE A 233 13.57 13.00 19.94
N GLY A 234 14.60 13.25 19.16
CA GLY A 234 14.79 12.70 17.82
C GLY A 234 14.63 13.76 16.74
N ASN A 235 15.53 13.74 15.76
CA ASN A 235 15.44 14.53 14.53
C ASN A 235 16.13 13.78 13.38
N THR A 236 17.43 14.05 13.16
CA THR A 236 18.26 13.32 12.21
C THR A 236 18.45 11.89 12.70
N ASN A 237 18.85 11.76 13.97
CA ASN A 237 18.93 10.50 14.69
C ASN A 237 17.73 10.36 15.62
N LYS A 238 17.27 9.14 15.86
CA LYS A 238 16.03 8.84 16.59
C LYS A 238 16.23 7.57 17.42
N LEU A 239 15.50 7.47 18.53
CA LEU A 239 15.42 6.21 19.27
C LEU A 239 14.80 5.14 18.37
N ILE A 240 15.40 3.96 18.34
CA ILE A 240 14.89 2.79 17.63
C ILE A 240 13.79 2.18 18.50
N ASN A 241 12.61 2.01 17.91
CA ASN A 241 11.49 1.37 18.56
C ASN A 241 11.83 -0.09 18.85
N PRO A 242 11.44 -0.63 20.01
CA PRO A 242 11.59 -2.04 20.31
C PRO A 242 10.92 -2.95 19.27
N THR A 243 11.34 -4.21 19.27
CA THR A 243 10.63 -5.33 18.65
C THR A 243 9.54 -5.87 19.58
N LYS A 244 8.80 -6.87 19.11
CA LYS A 244 7.76 -7.53 19.91
C LYS A 244 8.35 -8.10 21.21
N GLY A 245 7.78 -7.66 22.32
CA GLY A 245 8.22 -7.97 23.67
C GLY A 245 7.97 -9.43 24.08
N ILE A 246 8.82 -9.94 24.97
CA ILE A 246 8.82 -11.34 25.43
C ILE A 246 7.53 -11.73 26.17
N GLY A 247 6.87 -10.78 26.84
CA GLY A 247 5.69 -11.03 27.67
C GLY A 247 4.33 -10.91 26.96
N ASN A 248 4.33 -10.39 25.73
CA ASN A 248 3.13 -10.24 24.91
C ASN A 248 3.44 -10.78 23.51
N THR A 249 3.20 -12.07 23.31
CA THR A 249 3.46 -12.73 22.02
C THR A 249 2.27 -12.66 21.06
N VAL A 250 1.21 -11.95 21.44
CA VAL A 250 -0.02 -11.87 20.63
C VAL A 250 0.04 -10.60 19.79
N GLU A 251 0.04 -10.76 18.48
CA GLU A 251 -0.02 -9.66 17.53
C GLU A 251 -1.34 -8.90 17.64
N GLY A 252 -1.32 -7.59 17.38
CA GLY A 252 -2.49 -6.73 17.54
C GLY A 252 -2.78 -6.30 18.99
N TYR A 253 -1.95 -6.72 19.95
CA TYR A 253 -1.92 -6.18 21.31
C TYR A 253 -0.68 -5.32 21.48
N ALA A 254 -0.88 -4.09 21.94
CA ALA A 254 0.21 -3.15 22.12
C ALA A 254 1.14 -3.53 23.29
N ASP A 255 2.43 -3.33 23.08
CA ASP A 255 3.45 -3.43 24.11
C ASP A 255 3.58 -2.09 24.84
N LEU A 256 3.54 -2.13 26.17
CA LEU A 256 3.50 -0.94 27.02
C LEU A 256 4.85 -0.69 27.69
N TYR A 257 5.44 0.45 27.39
CA TYR A 257 6.71 0.90 27.96
C TYR A 257 6.45 2.06 28.92
N THR A 258 7.05 2.00 30.10
CA THR A 258 7.03 3.11 31.05
C THR A 258 8.07 4.14 30.64
N PHE A 259 7.77 5.42 30.84
CA PHE A 259 8.79 6.48 30.87
C PHE A 259 8.64 7.34 32.12
N TYR A 260 9.70 8.05 32.49
CA TYR A 260 9.68 8.98 33.61
C TYR A 260 10.15 10.38 33.22
N ILE A 261 9.61 11.38 33.91
CA ILE A 261 10.15 12.74 33.94
C ILE A 261 10.64 13.01 35.36
N ARG A 262 11.92 13.36 35.48
CA ARG A 262 12.58 13.63 36.75
C ARG A 262 13.13 15.05 36.75
N HIS A 263 12.88 15.79 37.82
CA HIS A 263 13.43 17.11 38.03
C HIS A 263 14.46 17.09 39.15
N THR A 264 15.68 17.55 38.85
CA THR A 264 16.78 17.63 39.82
C THR A 264 17.26 19.06 40.00
N ASP A 265 17.95 19.32 41.11
CA ASP A 265 18.76 20.51 41.26
C ASP A 265 19.98 20.50 40.30
N SER A 266 20.75 21.58 40.30
CA SER A 266 21.97 21.73 39.49
C SER A 266 23.07 20.74 39.85
N GLY A 267 22.96 20.06 41.00
CA GLY A 267 23.86 19.00 41.45
C GLY A 267 23.40 17.59 41.05
N GLY A 268 22.28 17.45 40.35
CA GLY A 268 21.72 16.16 39.95
C GLY A 268 20.92 15.44 41.05
N THR A 269 20.59 16.11 42.15
CA THR A 269 19.77 15.51 43.21
C THR A 269 18.29 15.71 42.89
N PRO A 270 17.45 14.65 42.87
CA PRO A 270 16.00 14.79 42.70
C PRO A 270 15.39 15.73 43.76
N ILE A 271 14.53 16.64 43.32
CA ILE A 271 13.84 17.59 44.21
C ILE A 271 12.34 17.30 44.35
N GLU A 272 11.81 16.39 43.54
CA GLU A 272 10.44 15.88 43.59
C GLU A 272 10.39 14.42 43.14
N PRO A 273 9.27 13.69 43.39
CA PRO A 273 9.08 12.35 42.86
C PRO A 273 9.03 12.35 41.32
N ASP A 274 9.51 11.27 40.71
CA ASP A 274 9.42 11.08 39.26
C ASP A 274 7.96 11.01 38.80
N ALA A 275 7.62 11.74 37.73
CA ALA A 275 6.32 11.61 37.07
C ALA A 275 6.36 10.45 36.08
N GLN A 276 5.33 9.61 36.03
CA GLN A 276 5.32 8.34 35.28
C GLN A 276 4.27 8.30 34.17
N GLY A 277 4.68 8.01 32.94
CA GLY A 277 3.79 7.84 31.78
C GLY A 277 3.95 6.49 31.09
N LYS A 278 3.11 6.24 30.08
CA LYS A 278 3.13 5.02 29.25
C LYS A 278 3.22 5.35 27.77
N ILE A 279 3.97 4.54 27.05
CA ILE A 279 4.08 4.51 25.59
C ILE A 279 3.55 3.16 25.13
N ALA A 280 2.70 3.15 24.11
CA ALA A 280 2.15 1.94 23.53
C ALA A 280 2.69 1.77 22.09
N LEU A 281 3.31 0.64 21.81
CA LEU A 281 3.79 0.26 20.48
C LEU A 281 3.03 -0.96 19.98
N ILE A 282 2.71 -1.01 18.69
CA ILE A 282 1.91 -2.09 18.10
C ILE A 282 2.38 -2.33 16.67
N GLU A 283 2.15 -3.53 16.15
CA GLU A 283 2.37 -3.82 14.74
C GLU A 283 1.47 -2.93 13.86
N ALA A 284 1.97 -2.55 12.68
CA ALA A 284 1.15 -1.82 11.72
C ALA A 284 0.17 -2.76 10.99
N VAL A 285 -0.90 -2.21 10.43
CA VAL A 285 -1.94 -2.98 9.73
C VAL A 285 -1.69 -2.98 8.23
N ARG A 286 -1.59 -4.17 7.63
CA ARG A 286 -1.51 -4.35 6.17
C ARG A 286 -2.91 -4.39 5.55
N VAL A 287 -3.16 -3.48 4.63
CA VAL A 287 -4.41 -3.41 3.84
C VAL A 287 -4.08 -3.74 2.39
N THR A 288 -4.73 -4.76 1.83
CA THR A 288 -4.46 -5.28 0.49
C THR A 288 -5.74 -5.39 -0.32
N ALA A 289 -5.62 -5.20 -1.64
CA ALA A 289 -6.69 -5.46 -2.60
C ALA A 289 -6.11 -6.13 -3.85
N THR A 290 -6.89 -6.99 -4.49
CA THR A 290 -6.57 -7.62 -5.77
C THR A 290 -7.53 -7.09 -6.82
N VAL A 291 -7.01 -6.68 -7.97
CA VAL A 291 -7.80 -6.31 -9.15
C VAL A 291 -7.56 -7.38 -10.21
N ASP A 292 -8.61 -8.14 -10.54
CA ASP A 292 -8.52 -9.22 -11.51
C ASP A 292 -8.53 -8.69 -12.96
N PRO A 293 -7.91 -9.40 -13.92
CA PRO A 293 -8.11 -9.17 -15.35
C PRO A 293 -9.59 -9.29 -15.75
N THR A 294 -10.12 -8.31 -16.47
CA THR A 294 -11.53 -8.22 -16.90
C THR A 294 -11.64 -7.95 -18.39
N LEU A 295 -12.59 -8.60 -19.07
CA LEU A 295 -12.98 -8.33 -20.45
C LEU A 295 -14.47 -8.59 -20.57
N THR A 296 -15.22 -7.59 -21.05
CA THR A 296 -16.65 -7.70 -21.35
C THR A 296 -16.87 -7.33 -22.81
N PHE A 297 -17.57 -8.21 -23.54
CA PHE A 297 -18.01 -7.99 -24.91
C PHE A 297 -19.52 -8.18 -25.01
N THR A 298 -20.21 -7.27 -25.69
CA THR A 298 -21.67 -7.28 -25.85
C THR A 298 -22.07 -7.11 -27.30
N ILE A 299 -23.11 -7.81 -27.72
CA ILE A 299 -23.86 -7.56 -28.95
C ILE A 299 -25.27 -7.14 -28.54
N ASP A 300 -25.71 -5.97 -28.98
CA ASP A 300 -27.06 -5.48 -28.72
C ASP A 300 -27.68 -4.81 -29.94
N THR A 301 -28.91 -4.31 -29.79
CA THR A 301 -29.68 -3.67 -30.87
C THR A 301 -30.25 -2.36 -30.37
N THR A 302 -29.64 -1.25 -30.78
CA THR A 302 -30.11 0.10 -30.41
C THR A 302 -30.56 0.94 -31.60
N ASP A 303 -30.34 0.46 -32.83
CA ASP A 303 -30.76 1.17 -34.03
C ASP A 303 -32.22 0.92 -34.40
N THR A 304 -32.85 1.94 -34.96
CA THR A 304 -34.26 1.93 -35.38
C THR A 304 -34.41 1.89 -36.89
N ILE A 305 -35.58 1.47 -37.37
CA ILE A 305 -35.95 1.54 -38.79
C ILE A 305 -35.69 2.95 -39.33
N GLY A 306 -35.11 3.05 -40.53
CA GLY A 306 -34.82 4.32 -41.20
C GLY A 306 -33.57 5.04 -40.69
N SER A 307 -32.90 4.54 -39.66
CA SER A 307 -31.61 5.05 -39.20
C SER A 307 -30.54 4.93 -40.30
N THR A 308 -29.55 5.82 -40.28
CA THR A 308 -28.33 5.75 -41.10
C THR A 308 -27.11 5.49 -40.21
N ALA A 309 -27.25 4.52 -39.29
CA ALA A 309 -26.28 4.23 -38.22
C ALA A 309 -24.87 3.96 -38.74
N CYS A 310 -24.76 3.36 -39.93
CA CYS A 310 -23.48 3.14 -40.61
C CYS A 310 -23.25 4.08 -41.79
N GLY A 311 -23.69 5.33 -41.66
CA GLY A 311 -23.33 6.42 -42.55
C GLY A 311 -24.28 6.63 -43.73
N PRO A 312 -23.96 7.62 -44.59
CA PRO A 312 -24.81 7.99 -45.72
C PRO A 312 -25.10 6.79 -46.65
N GLY A 313 -26.37 6.61 -47.03
CA GLY A 313 -26.79 5.49 -47.88
C GLY A 313 -27.04 4.17 -47.14
N THR A 314 -26.91 4.14 -45.81
CA THR A 314 -27.19 2.94 -44.97
C THR A 314 -28.54 2.98 -44.26
N VAL A 315 -29.61 3.30 -44.99
CA VAL A 315 -30.95 3.35 -44.41
C VAL A 315 -31.40 1.95 -43.99
N LEU A 316 -31.59 1.73 -42.69
CA LEU A 316 -32.02 0.43 -42.15
C LEU A 316 -33.46 0.11 -42.56
N SER A 317 -33.64 -1.11 -43.08
CA SER A 317 -34.90 -1.62 -43.60
C SER A 317 -35.92 -1.88 -42.49
N SER A 318 -37.18 -2.10 -42.86
CA SER A 318 -38.28 -2.36 -41.91
C SER A 318 -38.07 -3.57 -41.02
N ALA A 319 -37.24 -4.53 -41.44
CA ALA A 319 -36.91 -5.71 -40.64
C ALA A 319 -35.99 -5.42 -39.44
N GLN A 320 -35.50 -4.18 -39.27
CA GLN A 320 -34.66 -3.77 -38.14
C GLN A 320 -35.29 -4.06 -36.77
N THR A 321 -36.63 -3.99 -36.66
CA THR A 321 -37.34 -4.32 -35.40
C THR A 321 -37.19 -5.76 -34.94
N ASN A 322 -36.76 -6.65 -35.84
CA ASN A 322 -36.62 -8.08 -35.57
C ASN A 322 -35.17 -8.48 -35.27
N VAL A 323 -34.22 -7.55 -35.39
CA VAL A 323 -32.82 -7.80 -35.06
C VAL A 323 -32.71 -7.98 -33.55
N THR A 324 -31.93 -8.99 -33.13
CA THR A 324 -31.59 -9.25 -31.73
C THR A 324 -30.08 -9.37 -31.58
N ALA A 325 -29.58 -9.61 -30.36
CA ALA A 325 -28.16 -9.89 -30.14
C ALA A 325 -27.65 -11.13 -30.89
N THR A 326 -28.53 -12.06 -31.26
CA THR A 326 -28.15 -13.37 -31.83
C THR A 326 -28.73 -13.62 -33.23
N ALA A 327 -29.50 -12.68 -33.79
CA ALA A 327 -30.12 -12.86 -35.11
C ALA A 327 -30.28 -11.53 -35.85
N VAL A 328 -30.05 -11.57 -37.16
CA VAL A 328 -30.26 -10.44 -38.11
C VAL A 328 -31.22 -10.89 -39.22
N PRO A 329 -32.52 -11.04 -38.92
CA PRO A 329 -33.48 -11.60 -39.87
C PRO A 329 -33.93 -10.53 -40.88
N PHE A 330 -33.45 -10.64 -42.12
CA PHE A 330 -33.86 -9.75 -43.22
C PHE A 330 -35.34 -9.86 -43.58
N GLY A 331 -35.97 -11.00 -43.28
CA GLY A 331 -37.36 -11.27 -43.68
C GLY A 331 -37.51 -11.29 -45.20
N SER A 332 -38.65 -10.81 -45.70
CA SER A 332 -38.86 -10.67 -47.14
C SER A 332 -38.00 -9.54 -47.69
N VAL A 333 -37.02 -9.90 -48.51
CA VAL A 333 -36.05 -8.99 -49.13
C VAL A 333 -36.59 -8.37 -50.41
N ALA A 334 -36.34 -7.09 -50.60
CA ALA A 334 -36.59 -6.42 -51.87
C ALA A 334 -35.60 -6.94 -52.94
N ILE A 335 -36.12 -7.21 -54.13
CA ILE A 335 -35.36 -7.72 -55.28
C ILE A 335 -35.09 -6.58 -56.27
N GLY A 336 -33.92 -6.59 -56.91
CA GLY A 336 -33.58 -5.72 -58.03
C GLY A 336 -32.72 -4.54 -57.60
N SER A 337 -33.31 -3.37 -57.35
CA SER A 337 -32.60 -2.08 -57.26
C SER A 337 -32.47 -1.50 -55.84
N THR A 338 -32.81 -2.25 -54.81
CA THR A 338 -32.78 -1.77 -53.41
C THR A 338 -31.86 -2.63 -52.56
N ALA A 339 -30.97 -1.99 -51.80
CA ALA A 339 -30.16 -2.64 -50.78
C ALA A 339 -31.01 -2.89 -49.53
N ASN A 340 -31.01 -4.12 -49.01
CA ASN A 340 -31.62 -4.46 -47.74
C ASN A 340 -30.54 -4.29 -46.66
N GLN A 341 -30.83 -3.56 -45.58
CA GLN A 341 -29.82 -3.18 -44.59
C GLN A 341 -30.35 -3.32 -43.17
N LEU A 342 -29.55 -3.95 -42.29
CA LEU A 342 -29.86 -4.17 -40.87
C LEU A 342 -28.61 -3.92 -40.02
N ALA A 343 -28.78 -3.64 -38.73
CA ALA A 343 -27.65 -3.30 -37.85
C ALA A 343 -27.73 -3.93 -36.46
N GLN A 344 -26.55 -4.27 -35.94
CA GLN A 344 -26.30 -4.56 -34.52
C GLN A 344 -25.24 -3.61 -33.98
N ARG A 345 -25.17 -3.48 -32.66
CA ARG A 345 -24.12 -2.74 -31.96
C ARG A 345 -23.22 -3.68 -31.19
N LEU A 346 -21.92 -3.48 -31.33
CA LEU A 346 -20.88 -4.16 -30.58
C LEU A 346 -20.39 -3.24 -29.45
N GLY A 347 -20.11 -3.80 -28.27
CA GLY A 347 -19.59 -3.07 -27.11
C GLY A 347 -18.43 -3.81 -26.45
N VAL A 348 -17.35 -3.11 -26.09
CA VAL A 348 -16.18 -3.70 -25.39
C VAL A 348 -15.73 -2.82 -24.22
N ILE A 349 -15.38 -3.45 -23.10
CA ILE A 349 -14.62 -2.83 -22.00
C ILE A 349 -13.68 -3.85 -21.36
N THR A 350 -12.49 -3.40 -20.94
CA THR A 350 -11.46 -4.21 -20.28
C THR A 350 -10.58 -3.31 -19.40
N ASN A 351 -9.97 -3.87 -18.35
CA ASN A 351 -8.86 -3.23 -17.63
C ASN A 351 -7.48 -3.64 -18.18
N GLY A 352 -7.42 -4.28 -19.36
CA GLY A 352 -6.18 -4.56 -20.07
C GLY A 352 -5.58 -3.31 -20.73
N ALA A 353 -4.31 -3.40 -21.11
CA ALA A 353 -3.58 -2.39 -21.87
C ALA A 353 -4.14 -2.16 -23.28
N SER A 354 -4.79 -3.17 -23.88
CA SER A 354 -5.39 -3.09 -25.22
C SER A 354 -6.44 -4.19 -25.44
N TYR A 355 -7.23 -4.07 -26.50
CA TYR A 355 -8.09 -5.16 -26.99
C TYR A 355 -8.25 -5.17 -28.50
N VAL A 356 -8.66 -6.33 -29.02
CA VAL A 356 -9.13 -6.53 -30.38
C VAL A 356 -10.36 -7.43 -30.39
N VAL A 357 -11.36 -7.08 -31.19
CA VAL A 357 -12.46 -7.96 -31.59
C VAL A 357 -12.22 -8.37 -33.04
N THR A 358 -12.12 -9.67 -33.29
CA THR A 358 -12.08 -10.21 -34.64
C THR A 358 -13.42 -10.84 -35.01
N ALA A 359 -13.75 -10.84 -36.30
CA ALA A 359 -14.93 -11.50 -36.83
C ALA A 359 -14.63 -12.28 -38.11
N TYR A 360 -15.37 -13.36 -38.31
CA TYR A 360 -15.38 -14.16 -39.54
C TYR A 360 -16.77 -14.75 -39.76
N GLU A 361 -17.06 -15.18 -40.98
CA GLU A 361 -18.28 -15.91 -41.31
C GLU A 361 -18.03 -17.41 -41.47
N ASN A 362 -19.02 -18.24 -41.15
CA ASN A 362 -18.87 -19.69 -41.23
C ASN A 362 -18.93 -20.20 -42.69
N ASN A 363 -19.69 -19.53 -43.54
CA ASN A 363 -19.87 -19.85 -44.96
C ASN A 363 -20.44 -18.63 -45.70
N ASN A 364 -20.53 -18.69 -47.03
CA ASN A 364 -21.42 -17.79 -47.77
C ASN A 364 -22.88 -17.94 -47.26
N MET A 365 -23.76 -17.01 -47.60
CA MET A 365 -25.19 -17.20 -47.36
C MET A 365 -25.72 -18.37 -48.19
N VAL A 366 -26.07 -19.50 -47.55
CA VAL A 366 -26.49 -20.75 -48.21
C VAL A 366 -28.00 -20.93 -48.06
N ILE A 367 -28.66 -21.37 -49.13
CA ILE A 367 -30.08 -21.72 -49.10
C ILE A 367 -30.35 -22.92 -48.17
N THR A 368 -31.31 -22.78 -47.27
CA THR A 368 -31.58 -23.78 -46.23
C THR A 368 -32.30 -25.04 -46.74
N ASN A 369 -32.86 -25.00 -47.96
CA ASN A 369 -33.60 -26.12 -48.56
C ASN A 369 -32.71 -27.20 -49.22
N GLY A 370 -31.40 -27.18 -48.97
CA GLY A 370 -30.46 -28.23 -49.39
C GLY A 370 -30.08 -28.24 -50.87
N THR A 371 -30.44 -27.21 -51.64
CA THR A 371 -30.16 -27.16 -53.08
C THR A 371 -28.80 -26.54 -53.45
N GLY A 372 -28.03 -26.09 -52.45
CA GLY A 372 -26.67 -25.59 -52.64
C GLY A 372 -26.56 -24.21 -53.29
N ALA A 373 -27.68 -23.52 -53.56
CA ALA A 373 -27.65 -22.14 -54.04
C ALA A 373 -27.11 -21.22 -52.93
N THR A 374 -26.28 -20.25 -53.31
CA THR A 374 -25.69 -19.28 -52.39
C THR A 374 -25.97 -17.85 -52.84
N ILE A 375 -25.92 -16.92 -51.89
CA ILE A 375 -25.66 -15.51 -52.16
C ILE A 375 -24.19 -15.29 -51.80
N PRO A 376 -23.33 -14.97 -52.78
CA PRO A 376 -21.90 -14.78 -52.54
C PRO A 376 -21.61 -13.51 -51.75
N ASP A 377 -20.41 -13.45 -51.20
CA ASP A 377 -19.80 -12.23 -50.71
C ASP A 377 -19.74 -11.14 -51.79
N THR A 378 -19.96 -9.90 -51.36
CA THR A 378 -19.81 -8.72 -52.20
C THR A 378 -18.35 -8.48 -52.57
N ASN A 379 -18.13 -7.94 -53.76
CA ASN A 379 -16.87 -7.33 -54.15
C ASN A 379 -16.92 -5.79 -54.11
N CYS A 380 -17.99 -5.19 -53.57
CA CYS A 380 -18.16 -3.74 -53.39
C CYS A 380 -17.88 -2.95 -54.69
N ASP A 381 -18.61 -3.28 -55.75
CA ASP A 381 -18.41 -2.71 -57.10
C ASP A 381 -17.07 -3.12 -57.75
N GLY A 382 -16.51 -4.29 -57.38
CA GLY A 382 -15.36 -4.94 -58.02
C GLY A 382 -13.99 -4.75 -57.34
N ALA A 383 -13.92 -4.24 -56.12
CA ALA A 383 -12.67 -3.79 -55.49
C ALA A 383 -12.43 -4.23 -54.03
N CYS A 384 -13.45 -4.65 -53.27
CA CYS A 384 -13.24 -5.05 -51.87
C CYS A 384 -12.89 -6.53 -51.72
N THR A 385 -12.21 -6.83 -50.62
CA THR A 385 -11.86 -8.17 -50.16
C THR A 385 -12.06 -8.23 -48.64
N PRO A 386 -11.98 -9.41 -47.98
CA PRO A 386 -12.05 -9.46 -46.52
C PRO A 386 -11.02 -8.53 -45.81
N THR A 387 -9.89 -8.25 -46.45
CA THR A 387 -8.82 -7.40 -45.91
C THR A 387 -8.86 -5.95 -46.40
N SER A 388 -9.68 -5.62 -47.41
CA SER A 388 -9.74 -4.30 -48.03
C SER A 388 -11.18 -3.82 -48.18
N ALA A 389 -11.55 -2.75 -47.46
CA ALA A 389 -12.86 -2.14 -47.57
C ALA A 389 -12.90 -1.06 -48.66
N THR A 390 -13.98 -1.01 -49.43
CA THR A 390 -14.22 0.04 -50.44
C THR A 390 -15.66 0.53 -50.38
N VAL A 391 -15.96 1.61 -51.09
CA VAL A 391 -17.34 2.08 -51.23
C VAL A 391 -18.15 1.02 -51.99
N TRP A 392 -19.38 0.75 -51.53
CA TRP A 392 -20.37 -0.07 -52.24
C TRP A 392 -21.58 0.82 -52.52
N THR A 393 -21.72 1.28 -53.75
CA THR A 393 -22.76 2.24 -54.15
C THR A 393 -23.80 1.63 -55.08
N THR A 394 -23.43 0.61 -55.85
CA THR A 394 -24.35 0.02 -56.81
C THR A 394 -25.06 -1.19 -56.23
N VAL A 395 -26.36 -1.29 -56.51
CA VAL A 395 -27.08 -2.55 -56.34
C VAL A 395 -26.94 -3.28 -57.67
N ASP A 396 -26.11 -4.33 -57.70
CA ASP A 396 -25.90 -5.10 -58.91
C ASP A 396 -27.20 -5.82 -59.31
N THR A 397 -27.71 -5.49 -60.49
CA THR A 397 -28.91 -6.15 -61.03
C THR A 397 -28.62 -7.53 -61.62
N ALA A 398 -27.35 -7.86 -61.84
CA ALA A 398 -26.88 -9.12 -62.39
C ALA A 398 -26.45 -10.12 -61.30
N ASN A 399 -26.03 -9.67 -60.11
CA ASN A 399 -25.55 -10.52 -59.03
C ASN A 399 -26.18 -10.16 -57.67
N SER A 400 -26.56 -11.18 -56.90
CA SER A 400 -26.90 -11.01 -55.48
C SER A 400 -25.61 -11.01 -54.66
N GLU A 401 -25.53 -10.19 -53.63
CA GLU A 401 -24.31 -10.06 -52.82
C GLU A 401 -24.61 -9.77 -51.34
N TRP A 402 -23.67 -10.16 -50.47
CA TRP A 402 -23.72 -9.96 -49.03
C TRP A 402 -22.44 -9.31 -48.51
N GLY A 403 -22.55 -8.41 -47.54
CA GLY A 403 -21.39 -7.84 -46.88
C GLY A 403 -21.74 -6.98 -45.68
N TYR A 404 -20.74 -6.31 -45.10
CA TYR A 404 -20.95 -5.43 -43.97
C TYR A 404 -20.14 -4.14 -44.08
N THR A 405 -20.57 -3.15 -43.31
CA THR A 405 -19.82 -1.95 -42.99
C THR A 405 -19.89 -1.69 -41.49
N MET A 406 -19.05 -0.79 -40.99
CA MET A 406 -19.04 -0.41 -39.59
C MET A 406 -18.90 1.10 -39.39
N ALA A 407 -19.38 1.55 -38.23
CA ALA A 407 -19.28 2.93 -37.79
C ALA A 407 -18.96 3.02 -36.30
N GLY A 408 -17.93 3.77 -35.97
CA GLY A 408 -17.46 3.94 -34.59
C GLY A 408 -16.03 4.46 -34.54
N THR A 409 -15.55 4.77 -33.35
CA THR A 409 -14.21 5.33 -33.14
C THR A 409 -13.10 4.28 -33.12
N VAL A 410 -13.46 3.00 -32.99
CA VAL A 410 -12.52 1.87 -32.86
C VAL A 410 -12.58 0.90 -34.05
N VAL A 411 -13.15 1.36 -35.17
CA VAL A 411 -13.22 0.57 -36.42
C VAL A 411 -11.83 0.53 -37.08
N PRO A 412 -11.27 -0.66 -37.39
CA PRO A 412 -9.91 -0.81 -37.89
C PRO A 412 -9.78 -0.63 -39.42
N PHE A 413 -10.81 -0.11 -40.08
CA PHE A 413 -10.83 0.23 -41.50
C PHE A 413 -11.66 1.51 -41.70
N THR A 414 -11.64 2.08 -42.91
CA THR A 414 -12.40 3.30 -43.21
C THR A 414 -13.88 3.09 -42.89
N SER A 415 -14.40 3.84 -41.91
CA SER A 415 -15.82 3.77 -41.53
C SER A 415 -16.72 3.99 -42.75
N TYR A 416 -17.87 3.31 -42.77
CA TYR A 416 -18.85 3.35 -43.85
C TYR A 416 -18.42 2.69 -45.17
N TYR A 417 -17.19 2.20 -45.27
CA TYR A 417 -16.78 1.37 -46.41
C TYR A 417 -17.22 -0.06 -46.15
N PHE A 418 -17.51 -0.80 -47.21
CA PHE A 418 -18.00 -2.16 -47.16
C PHE A 418 -16.88 -3.15 -47.46
N LYS A 419 -17.01 -4.33 -46.88
CA LYS A 419 -16.27 -5.53 -47.26
C LYS A 419 -17.03 -6.78 -46.83
N PRO A 420 -16.72 -7.96 -47.41
CA PRO A 420 -17.20 -9.23 -46.86
C PRO A 420 -16.48 -9.60 -45.55
N PHE A 421 -17.08 -10.52 -44.80
CA PHE A 421 -16.37 -11.19 -43.71
C PHE A 421 -15.32 -12.15 -44.28
N GLY A 422 -14.29 -12.49 -43.49
CA GLY A 422 -13.38 -13.57 -43.89
C GLY A 422 -14.07 -14.92 -43.72
N LEU A 423 -13.85 -15.84 -44.67
CA LEU A 423 -14.41 -17.18 -44.62
C LEU A 423 -13.62 -18.09 -43.65
N GLY A 424 -14.24 -18.47 -42.54
CA GLY A 424 -13.64 -19.33 -41.51
C GLY A 424 -12.61 -18.61 -40.61
N SER A 425 -12.28 -19.23 -39.48
CA SER A 425 -11.47 -18.62 -38.42
C SER A 425 -10.05 -18.22 -38.85
N ALA A 426 -9.46 -18.94 -39.82
CA ALA A 426 -8.15 -18.61 -40.38
C ALA A 426 -8.12 -17.27 -41.12
N ASN A 427 -9.28 -16.76 -41.53
CA ASN A 427 -9.43 -15.49 -42.25
C ASN A 427 -10.09 -14.40 -41.39
N ALA A 428 -10.19 -14.60 -40.06
CA ALA A 428 -10.80 -13.63 -39.16
C ALA A 428 -10.13 -12.25 -39.23
N GLN A 429 -10.94 -11.20 -39.31
CA GLN A 429 -10.49 -9.83 -39.48
C GLN A 429 -10.85 -9.01 -38.26
N SER A 430 -10.02 -8.01 -37.92
CA SER A 430 -10.37 -7.08 -36.86
C SER A 430 -11.61 -6.27 -37.25
N VAL A 431 -12.53 -6.10 -36.31
CA VAL A 431 -13.76 -5.31 -36.45
C VAL A 431 -13.89 -4.23 -35.37
N MET A 432 -13.25 -4.42 -34.22
CA MET A 432 -12.98 -3.36 -33.24
C MET A 432 -11.56 -3.51 -32.72
N ALA A 433 -10.83 -2.42 -32.52
CA ALA A 433 -9.51 -2.46 -31.92
C ALA A 433 -9.20 -1.17 -31.16
N ASN A 434 -8.63 -1.31 -29.97
CA ASN A 434 -8.06 -0.19 -29.21
C ASN A 434 -6.69 -0.61 -28.69
N ALA A 435 -5.66 0.17 -29.05
CA ALA A 435 -4.28 -0.04 -28.62
C ALA A 435 -3.98 0.55 -27.23
N SER A 436 -5.01 0.98 -26.50
CA SER A 436 -4.93 1.58 -25.16
C SER A 436 -6.06 1.06 -24.28
N THR A 437 -5.92 1.26 -22.96
CA THR A 437 -6.95 0.89 -21.99
C THR A 437 -8.20 1.76 -22.19
N PRO A 438 -9.38 1.16 -22.45
CA PRO A 438 -10.61 1.91 -22.60
C PRO A 438 -11.04 2.52 -21.25
N ILE A 439 -11.44 3.80 -21.27
CA ILE A 439 -11.92 4.51 -20.06
C ILE A 439 -13.42 4.32 -19.80
N ALA A 440 -14.15 3.82 -20.80
CA ALA A 440 -15.57 3.51 -20.78
C ALA A 440 -15.86 2.41 -21.81
N THR A 441 -17.08 1.87 -21.82
CA THR A 441 -17.48 0.92 -22.86
C THR A 441 -17.44 1.60 -24.24
N GLU A 442 -16.65 1.03 -25.14
CA GLU A 442 -16.54 1.52 -26.51
C GLU A 442 -17.55 0.78 -27.37
N TYR A 443 -18.31 1.55 -28.17
CA TYR A 443 -19.38 1.02 -29.02
C TYR A 443 -19.06 1.22 -30.50
N THR A 444 -19.47 0.26 -31.32
CA THR A 444 -19.39 0.34 -32.78
C THR A 444 -20.60 -0.32 -33.39
N GLN A 445 -21.18 0.29 -34.42
CA GLN A 445 -22.26 -0.30 -35.20
C GLN A 445 -21.69 -1.19 -36.29
N VAL A 446 -22.28 -2.37 -36.47
CA VAL A 446 -22.08 -3.24 -37.63
C VAL A 446 -23.36 -3.28 -38.42
N CYS A 447 -23.31 -2.80 -39.67
CA CYS A 447 -24.45 -2.85 -40.57
C CYS A 447 -24.20 -3.87 -41.68
N TYR A 448 -25.16 -4.77 -41.80
CA TYR A 448 -25.20 -5.80 -42.80
C TYR A 448 -25.95 -5.29 -44.03
N ARG A 449 -25.45 -5.59 -45.22
CA ARG A 449 -26.10 -5.26 -46.48
C ARG A 449 -26.28 -6.51 -47.34
N LEU A 450 -27.50 -6.67 -47.83
CA LEU A 450 -27.90 -7.74 -48.73
C LEU A 450 -28.57 -7.17 -49.99
N THR A 451 -28.03 -7.51 -51.15
CA THR A 451 -28.63 -7.24 -52.46
C THR A 451 -29.09 -8.57 -53.08
N VAL A 452 -30.27 -8.57 -53.69
CA VAL A 452 -30.84 -9.78 -54.32
C VAL A 452 -31.30 -9.42 -55.73
N ASN A 453 -30.78 -10.13 -56.72
CA ASN A 453 -31.14 -9.94 -58.13
C ASN A 453 -32.40 -10.76 -58.51
N THR A 454 -32.88 -10.59 -59.75
CA THR A 454 -34.07 -11.30 -60.25
C THR A 454 -33.83 -12.77 -60.62
N THR A 455 -32.58 -13.22 -60.68
CA THR A 455 -32.22 -14.61 -61.00
C THR A 455 -31.92 -15.45 -59.76
N GLN A 456 -31.85 -14.83 -58.58
CA GLN A 456 -31.63 -15.51 -57.31
C GLN A 456 -32.77 -16.48 -57.05
N ARG A 457 -32.41 -17.71 -56.72
CA ARG A 457 -33.39 -18.73 -56.37
C ARG A 457 -34.15 -18.32 -55.10
N ALA A 458 -35.48 -18.43 -55.15
CA ALA A 458 -36.32 -18.19 -53.97
C ALA A 458 -36.09 -19.26 -52.88
N GLY A 459 -36.01 -18.80 -51.63
CA GLY A 459 -35.83 -19.62 -50.44
C GLY A 459 -35.20 -18.81 -49.30
N ASP A 460 -35.11 -19.43 -48.13
CA ASP A 460 -34.42 -18.83 -46.98
C ASP A 460 -32.91 -19.09 -47.10
N TYR A 461 -32.11 -18.06 -46.83
CA TYR A 461 -30.65 -18.13 -46.84
C TYR A 461 -30.11 -17.79 -45.46
N GLU A 462 -29.09 -18.52 -45.02
CA GLU A 462 -28.49 -18.33 -43.70
C GLU A 462 -26.96 -18.30 -43.78
N ASN A 463 -26.36 -17.51 -42.89
CA ASN A 463 -24.93 -17.45 -42.60
C ASN A 463 -24.77 -17.13 -41.10
N GLY A 464 -23.68 -17.61 -40.49
CA GLY A 464 -23.29 -17.28 -39.13
C GLY A 464 -22.02 -16.41 -39.10
N VAL A 465 -22.09 -15.28 -38.39
CA VAL A 465 -20.93 -14.43 -38.08
C VAL A 465 -20.46 -14.71 -36.65
N ILE A 466 -19.17 -14.99 -36.49
CA ILE A 466 -18.54 -15.33 -35.21
C ILE A 466 -17.63 -14.18 -34.79
N TYR A 467 -17.78 -13.70 -33.55
CA TYR A 467 -16.95 -12.66 -32.94
C TYR A 467 -16.05 -13.25 -31.85
N THR A 468 -14.80 -12.81 -31.80
CA THR A 468 -13.84 -13.14 -30.73
C THR A 468 -13.23 -11.86 -30.17
N ALA A 469 -13.50 -11.57 -28.90
CA ALA A 469 -12.86 -10.47 -28.17
C ALA A 469 -11.65 -10.96 -27.38
N THR A 470 -10.52 -10.26 -27.51
CA THR A 470 -9.26 -10.58 -26.82
C THR A 470 -8.66 -9.31 -26.23
N ALA A 471 -8.24 -9.35 -24.97
CA ALA A 471 -7.54 -8.27 -24.28
C ALA A 471 -6.07 -8.66 -23.98
N THR A 472 -5.20 -7.66 -23.84
CA THR A 472 -3.81 -7.80 -23.38
C THR A 472 -3.68 -7.13 -22.01
N PHE A 473 -3.16 -7.81 -20.99
CA PHE A 473 -3.06 -7.32 -19.60
C PHE A 473 -1.64 -6.97 -19.18
#